data_AF-A0A356B9S5-F1
#
_entry.id   AF-A0A356B9S5-F1
#
_cell.length_a   1.000
_cell.length_b   1.000
_cell.length_c   1.000
_cell.angle_alpha   90.00
_cell.angle_beta   90.00
_cell.angle_gamma   90.00
#
_symmetry.space_group_name_H-M   'P 1'
#
loop_
_entity.id
_entity.type
_entity.pdbx_description
1 polymer ?
#
loop_
_entity_poly.entity_id
_entity_poly.type
_entity_poly.pdbx_seq_one_letter_code
_entity_poly.pdbx_strand_id
1 'polypeptide(L)'
;MLKRSALWQKQRQIALIALPMVLSNLCVPLLGLVDTAVVGHLPEPHYLGGVALGGSIISLLYFLLGFLRMSTTGLTAQAYGRGGDAATVPGLQQGILLALLLSALLLLLQWPVITLSFYFSDASTAVLQQTELYFSVRIWSAPATLVNLVLMGWFLGRQNARAAMW
;
A
#
# COMPACT_ATOMS: atom_id res chain seq x y z
N MET A 1 27.89 36.03 4.66
CA MET A 1 28.11 34.66 5.16
C MET A 1 26.90 34.00 5.85
N LEU A 2 25.87 34.74 6.29
CA LEU A 2 24.70 34.18 7.01
C LEU A 2 23.73 33.30 6.18
N LYS A 3 23.72 33.37 4.84
CA LYS A 3 22.84 32.53 4.00
C LYS A 3 23.23 31.04 3.96
N ARG A 4 24.52 30.70 4.15
CA ARG A 4 24.99 29.29 4.06
C ARG A 4 24.55 28.46 5.27
N SER A 5 24.47 29.03 6.48
CA SER A 5 24.04 28.28 7.67
C SER A 5 22.55 27.95 7.65
N ALA A 6 21.71 28.87 7.17
CA ALA A 6 20.27 28.65 7.02
C ALA A 6 19.92 27.58 5.98
N LEU A 7 20.68 27.50 4.88
CA LEU A 7 20.55 26.44 3.87
C LEU A 7 20.93 25.06 4.43
N TRP A 8 22.00 24.99 5.23
CA TRP A 8 22.42 23.76 5.90
C TRP A 8 21.40 23.28 6.95
N GLN A 9 20.80 24.18 7.71
CA GLN A 9 19.73 23.83 8.65
C GLN A 9 18.49 23.29 7.93
N LYS A 10 18.08 23.91 6.81
CA LYS A 10 16.99 23.39 5.97
C LYS A 10 17.33 22.02 5.38
N GLN A 11 18.53 21.83 4.84
CA GLN A 11 18.96 20.54 4.29
C GLN A 11 18.96 19.43 5.35
N ARG A 12 19.41 19.74 6.57
CA ARG A 12 19.41 18.79 7.69
C ARG A 12 18.00 18.44 8.15
N GLN A 13 17.08 19.42 8.20
CA GLN A 13 15.66 19.17 8.49
C GLN A 13 14.99 18.33 7.40
N ILE A 14 15.26 18.61 6.13
CA ILE A 14 14.77 17.80 5.01
C ILE A 14 15.33 16.39 5.10
N ALA A 15 16.62 16.21 5.34
CA ALA A 15 17.25 14.88 5.47
C ALA A 15 16.66 14.07 6.64
N LEU A 16 16.37 14.70 7.78
CA LEU A 16 15.74 14.05 8.94
C LEU A 16 14.34 13.51 8.66
N ILE A 17 13.61 14.08 7.70
CA ILE A 17 12.28 13.62 7.28
C ILE A 17 12.38 12.68 6.08
N ALA A 18 13.27 12.98 5.13
CA ALA A 18 13.44 12.22 3.90
C ALA A 18 14.06 10.84 4.15
N LEU A 19 15.05 10.71 5.03
CA LEU A 19 15.73 9.45 5.31
C LEU A 19 14.75 8.35 5.81
N PRO A 20 13.92 8.58 6.85
CA PRO A 20 12.94 7.58 7.27
C PRO A 20 11.86 7.33 6.21
N MET A 21 11.47 8.34 5.43
CA MET A 21 10.53 8.15 4.31
C MET A 21 11.10 7.22 3.24
N VAL A 22 12.37 7.40 2.85
CA VAL A 22 13.05 6.55 1.86
C VAL A 22 13.17 5.12 2.38
N LEU A 23 13.59 4.94 3.64
CA LEU A 23 13.68 3.62 4.27
C LEU A 23 12.33 2.90 4.30
N SER A 24 11.25 3.60 4.68
CA SER A 24 9.90 3.03 4.73
C SER A 24 9.40 2.61 3.34
N ASN A 25 9.71 3.39 2.30
CA ASN A 25 9.38 3.01 0.92
C ASN A 25 10.24 1.84 0.40
N LEU A 26 11.46 1.67 0.91
CA LEU A 26 12.31 0.52 0.58
C LEU A 26 11.86 -0.79 1.25
N CYS A 27 11.07 -0.73 2.33
CA CYS A 27 10.58 -1.92 3.00
C CYS A 27 9.75 -2.82 2.06
N VAL A 28 8.93 -2.23 1.18
CA VAL A 28 8.08 -2.99 0.23
C VAL A 28 8.90 -3.82 -0.75
N PRO A 29 9.85 -3.27 -1.53
CA PRO A 29 10.69 -4.07 -2.42
C PRO A 29 11.63 -5.02 -1.67
N LEU A 30 12.10 -4.65 -0.47
CA LEU A 30 12.90 -5.55 0.37
C LEU A 30 12.09 -6.76 0.83
N LEU A 31 10.83 -6.57 1.22
CA LEU A 31 9.92 -7.68 1.56
C LEU A 31 9.71 -8.59 0.35
N GLY A 32 9.53 -8.02 -0.85
CA GLY A 32 9.43 -8.79 -2.09
C GLY A 32 10.70 -9.59 -2.41
N LEU A 33 11.88 -9.04 -2.14
CA LEU A 33 13.17 -9.75 -2.27
C LEU A 33 13.27 -10.92 -1.28
N VAL A 34 12.82 -10.72 -0.03
CA VAL A 34 12.81 -11.78 1.00
C VAL A 34 11.81 -12.88 0.63
N ASP A 35 10.59 -12.53 0.22
CA ASP A 35 9.58 -13.49 -0.23
C ASP A 35 10.12 -14.33 -1.41
N THR A 36 10.79 -13.67 -2.37
CA THR A 36 11.42 -14.36 -3.52
C THR A 36 12.57 -15.26 -3.07
N ALA A 37 13.43 -14.81 -2.16
CA ALA A 37 14.58 -15.58 -1.66
C ALA A 37 14.15 -16.80 -0.84
N VAL A 38 13.13 -16.67 0.01
CA VAL A 38 12.59 -17.77 0.83
C VAL A 38 11.95 -18.82 -0.06
N VAL A 39 11.08 -18.39 -0.99
CA VAL A 39 10.38 -19.32 -1.89
C VAL A 39 11.35 -19.92 -2.92
N GLY A 40 12.46 -19.23 -3.25
CA GLY A 40 13.48 -19.72 -4.18
C GLY A 40 14.33 -20.88 -3.66
N HIS A 41 14.29 -21.15 -2.35
CA HIS A 41 14.92 -22.33 -1.76
C HIS A 41 14.01 -23.58 -1.74
N LEU A 42 12.75 -23.47 -2.17
CA LEU A 42 11.86 -24.62 -2.27
C LEU A 42 12.27 -25.51 -3.46
N PRO A 43 12.14 -26.85 -3.31
CA PRO A 43 12.69 -27.81 -4.27
C PRO A 43 12.03 -27.76 -5.65
N GLU A 44 10.83 -27.16 -5.75
CA GLU A 44 10.03 -27.18 -6.97
C GLU A 44 9.71 -25.75 -7.45
N PRO A 45 10.05 -25.37 -8.70
CA PRO A 45 9.92 -23.99 -9.21
C PRO A 45 8.49 -23.43 -9.20
N HIS A 46 7.47 -24.30 -9.11
CA HIS A 46 6.07 -23.89 -9.17
C HIS A 46 5.59 -23.17 -7.92
N TYR A 47 6.21 -23.38 -6.75
CA TYR A 47 5.91 -22.57 -5.55
C TYR A 47 6.31 -21.10 -5.75
N LEU A 48 7.48 -20.87 -6.36
CA LEU A 48 7.97 -19.52 -6.66
C LEU A 48 7.12 -18.84 -7.73
N GLY A 49 6.77 -19.55 -8.79
CA GLY A 49 5.83 -19.05 -9.79
C GLY A 49 4.47 -18.68 -9.18
N GLY A 50 3.96 -19.52 -8.27
CA GLY A 50 2.66 -19.33 -7.61
C GLY A 50 2.59 -18.07 -6.77
N VAL A 51 3.57 -17.88 -5.89
CA VAL A 51 3.70 -16.70 -5.03
C VAL A 51 3.98 -15.44 -5.85
N ALA A 52 4.84 -15.53 -6.87
CA ALA A 52 5.15 -14.38 -7.73
C ALA A 52 3.91 -13.88 -8.49
N LEU A 53 3.14 -14.80 -9.09
CA LEU A 53 1.92 -14.44 -9.81
C LEU A 53 0.84 -13.91 -8.84
N GLY A 54 0.59 -14.61 -7.73
CA GLY A 54 -0.39 -14.20 -6.72
C GLY A 54 -0.05 -12.85 -6.06
N GLY A 55 1.22 -12.64 -5.75
CA GLY A 55 1.73 -11.37 -5.22
C GLY A 55 1.60 -10.22 -6.24
N SER A 56 1.82 -10.49 -7.52
CA SER A 56 1.66 -9.50 -8.59
C SER A 56 0.20 -9.08 -8.78
N ILE A 57 -0.74 -10.04 -8.74
CA ILE A 57 -2.18 -9.77 -8.80
C ILE A 57 -2.59 -8.86 -7.63
N ILE A 58 -2.21 -9.20 -6.40
CA ILE A 58 -2.53 -8.39 -5.21
C ILE A 58 -1.89 -7.00 -5.29
N SER A 59 -0.63 -6.94 -5.72
CA SER A 59 0.07 -5.66 -5.89
C SER A 59 -0.63 -4.76 -6.90
N LEU A 60 -1.12 -5.33 -8.02
CA LEU A 60 -1.89 -4.59 -9.00
C LEU A 60 -3.23 -4.09 -8.43
N LEU A 61 -3.98 -4.94 -7.71
CA LEU A 61 -5.25 -4.54 -7.08
C LEU A 61 -5.04 -3.37 -6.11
N TYR A 62 -4.02 -3.45 -5.26
CA TYR A 62 -3.72 -2.40 -4.28
C TYR A 62 -3.15 -1.15 -4.93
N PHE A 63 -2.39 -1.30 -6.02
CA PHE A 63 -1.94 -0.17 -6.82
C PHE A 63 -3.12 0.60 -7.42
N LEU A 64 -4.11 -0.09 -8.00
CA LEU A 64 -5.33 0.53 -8.54
C LEU A 64 -6.12 1.27 -7.46
N LEU A 65 -6.20 0.71 -6.25
CA LEU A 65 -6.86 1.34 -5.09
C LEU A 65 -5.99 2.38 -4.36
N GLY A 66 -4.75 2.59 -4.82
CA GLY A 66 -3.83 3.59 -4.28
C GLY A 66 -4.35 5.03 -4.39
N PHE A 67 -5.36 5.28 -5.23
CA PHE A 67 -6.04 6.57 -5.33
C PHE A 67 -6.66 7.02 -3.99
N LEU A 68 -7.08 6.07 -3.13
CA LEU A 68 -7.64 6.40 -1.81
C LEU A 68 -6.68 7.25 -0.98
N ARG A 69 -5.39 6.90 -1.01
CA ARG A 69 -4.35 7.66 -0.31
C ARG A 69 -4.21 9.06 -0.89
N MET A 70 -4.08 9.18 -2.21
CA MET A 70 -3.83 10.45 -2.89
C MET A 70 -5.03 11.41 -2.75
N SER A 71 -6.25 10.89 -2.90
CA SER A 71 -7.50 11.65 -2.75
C SER A 71 -7.70 12.10 -1.30
N THR A 72 -7.50 11.21 -0.33
CA THR A 72 -7.62 11.54 1.10
C THR A 72 -6.59 12.60 1.51
N THR A 73 -5.37 12.55 0.97
CA THR A 73 -4.32 13.55 1.24
C THR A 73 -4.77 14.94 0.80
N GLY A 74 -5.25 15.08 -0.44
CA GLY A 74 -5.69 16.36 -0.98
C GLY A 74 -6.89 16.94 -0.25
N LEU A 75 -7.91 16.12 0.00
CA LEU A 75 -9.12 16.54 0.71
C LEU A 75 -8.83 16.91 2.17
N THR A 76 -7.97 16.14 2.83
CA THR A 76 -7.56 16.43 4.21
C THR A 76 -6.75 17.71 4.30
N ALA A 77 -5.82 17.95 3.38
CA ALA A 77 -5.03 19.18 3.36
C ALA A 77 -5.92 20.43 3.16
N GLN A 78 -6.92 20.35 2.28
CA GLN A 78 -7.90 21.41 2.09
C GLN A 78 -8.76 21.66 3.33
N ALA A 79 -9.28 20.60 3.96
CA ALA A 79 -10.08 20.71 5.16
C ALA A 79 -9.27 21.26 6.35
N TYR A 80 -8.03 20.77 6.51
CA TYR A 80 -7.10 21.21 7.53
C TYR A 80 -6.77 22.70 7.38
N GLY A 81 -6.54 23.18 6.15
CA GLY A 81 -6.30 24.60 5.88
C GLY A 81 -7.49 25.52 6.15
N ARG A 82 -8.73 24.99 6.18
CA ARG A 82 -9.95 25.78 6.43
C ARG A 82 -10.38 25.82 7.89
N GLY A 83 -10.09 24.78 8.67
CA GLY A 83 -10.63 24.65 10.03
C GLY A 83 -9.80 23.79 10.99
N GLY A 84 -8.53 23.55 10.66
CA GLY A 84 -7.62 22.76 11.49
C GLY A 84 -8.05 21.29 11.61
N ASP A 85 -7.67 20.66 12.70
CA ASP A 85 -7.83 19.21 12.90
C ASP A 85 -9.29 18.74 12.87
N ALA A 86 -10.19 19.48 13.54
CA ALA A 86 -11.60 19.11 13.66
C ALA A 86 -12.29 19.02 12.29
N ALA A 87 -11.91 19.88 11.34
CA ALA A 87 -12.47 19.89 10.00
C ALA A 87 -12.11 18.65 9.17
N THR A 88 -11.08 17.89 9.56
CA THR A 88 -10.60 16.72 8.82
C THR A 88 -11.31 15.41 9.19
N VAL A 89 -11.93 15.35 10.38
CA VAL A 89 -12.54 14.13 10.93
C VAL A 89 -13.67 13.57 10.05
N PRO A 90 -14.59 14.39 9.50
CA PRO A 90 -15.64 13.85 8.63
C PRO A 90 -15.09 13.18 7.37
N GLY A 91 -14.04 13.77 6.77
CA GLY A 91 -13.36 13.20 5.60
C GLY A 91 -12.66 11.88 5.92
N LEU A 92 -12.07 11.75 7.10
CA LEU A 92 -11.48 10.49 7.56
C LEU A 92 -12.54 9.39 7.72
N GLN A 93 -13.66 9.69 8.37
CA GLN A 93 -14.75 8.72 8.56
C GLN A 93 -15.31 8.23 7.22
N GLN A 94 -15.54 9.14 6.27
CA GLN A 94 -15.97 8.81 4.92
C GLN A 94 -14.93 7.96 4.18
N GLY A 95 -13.65 8.31 4.29
CA GLY A 95 -12.55 7.55 3.70
C GLY A 95 -12.49 6.12 4.25
N ILE A 96 -12.58 5.94 5.57
CA ILE A 96 -12.57 4.63 6.23
C ILE A 96 -13.79 3.80 5.77
N LEU A 97 -14.97 4.40 5.74
CA LEU A 97 -16.18 3.71 5.25
C LEU A 97 -16.01 3.26 3.79
N LEU A 98 -15.49 4.12 2.92
CA LEU A 98 -15.21 3.77 1.53
C LEU A 98 -14.16 2.67 1.41
N ALA A 99 -13.09 2.71 2.20
CA ALA A 99 -12.08 1.66 2.24
C ALA A 99 -12.68 0.31 2.66
N LEU A 100 -13.55 0.29 3.67
CA LEU A 100 -14.25 -0.93 4.10
C LEU A 100 -15.18 -1.46 3.01
N LEU A 101 -15.96 -0.59 2.37
CA LEU A 101 -16.85 -0.98 1.26
C LEU A 101 -16.07 -1.56 0.07
N LEU A 102 -14.97 -0.92 -0.34
CA LEU A 102 -14.12 -1.41 -1.42
C LEU A 102 -13.43 -2.72 -1.06
N SER A 103 -13.00 -2.88 0.20
CA SER A 103 -12.43 -4.14 0.68
C SER A 103 -13.44 -5.27 0.70
N ALA A 104 -14.68 -5.00 1.12
CA ALA A 104 -15.76 -5.97 1.09
C ALA A 104 -16.10 -6.36 -0.36
N LEU A 105 -16.14 -5.39 -1.27
CA LEU A 105 -16.34 -5.63 -2.69
C LEU A 105 -15.21 -6.52 -3.28
N LEU A 106 -13.95 -6.26 -2.93
CA LEU A 106 -12.83 -7.12 -3.34
C LEU A 106 -12.96 -8.55 -2.81
N LEU A 107 -13.33 -8.71 -1.54
CA LEU A 107 -13.51 -10.04 -0.93
C LEU A 107 -14.68 -10.79 -1.55
N LEU A 108 -15.77 -10.11 -1.92
CA LEU A 108 -16.90 -10.70 -2.64
C LEU A 108 -16.51 -11.10 -4.07
N LEU A 109 -15.67 -10.30 -4.74
CA LEU A 109 -15.21 -10.52 -6.10
C LEU A 109 -13.90 -11.33 -6.18
N GLN A 110 -13.42 -11.92 -5.08
CA GLN A 110 -12.13 -12.60 -5.06
C GLN A 110 -12.05 -13.75 -6.08
N TRP A 111 -13.15 -14.52 -6.24
CA TRP A 111 -13.26 -15.62 -7.19
C TRP A 111 -13.19 -15.16 -8.66
N PRO A 112 -14.04 -14.24 -9.13
CA PRO A 112 -13.92 -13.78 -10.51
C PRO A 112 -12.58 -13.08 -10.79
N VAL A 113 -11.99 -12.40 -9.80
CA VAL A 113 -10.68 -11.75 -9.94
C VAL A 113 -9.56 -12.78 -10.17
N ILE A 114 -9.52 -13.85 -9.39
CA ILE A 114 -8.47 -14.88 -9.54
C ILE A 114 -8.65 -15.67 -10.85
N THR A 115 -9.89 -16.04 -11.19
CA THR A 115 -10.18 -16.75 -12.45
C THR A 115 -9.86 -15.90 -13.68
N LEU A 116 -10.19 -14.61 -13.66
CA LEU A 116 -9.84 -13.70 -14.75
C LEU A 116 -8.31 -13.57 -14.88
N SER A 117 -7.59 -13.53 -13.76
CA SER A 117 -6.13 -13.47 -13.77
C SER A 117 -5.50 -14.72 -14.39
N PHE A 118 -6.13 -15.89 -14.21
CA PHE A 118 -5.68 -17.14 -14.84
C PHE A 118 -5.92 -17.15 -16.35
N TYR A 119 -7.00 -16.52 -16.83
CA TYR A 119 -7.25 -16.40 -18.27
C TYR A 119 -6.14 -15.64 -19.02
N PHE A 120 -5.51 -14.68 -18.36
CA PHE A 120 -4.39 -13.90 -18.93
C PHE A 120 -3.01 -14.52 -18.66
N SER A 121 -2.95 -15.71 -18.05
CA SER A 121 -1.69 -16.34 -17.65
C SER A 121 -1.50 -17.69 -18.36
N ASP A 122 -0.37 -17.84 -19.07
CA ASP A 122 0.07 -19.13 -19.64
C ASP A 122 0.82 -20.00 -18.60
N ALA A 123 0.56 -19.80 -17.30
CA ALA A 123 1.22 -20.54 -16.24
C ALA A 123 0.74 -22.00 -16.15
N SER A 124 1.63 -22.89 -15.70
CA SER A 124 1.28 -24.30 -15.51
C SER A 124 0.22 -24.49 -14.42
N THR A 125 -0.53 -25.58 -14.49
CA THR A 125 -1.57 -25.92 -13.50
C THR A 125 -1.05 -25.93 -12.06
N ALA A 126 0.17 -26.43 -11.84
CA ALA A 126 0.82 -26.41 -10.53
C ALA A 126 1.08 -24.99 -10.00
N VAL A 127 1.45 -24.05 -10.89
CA VAL A 127 1.63 -22.64 -10.52
C VAL A 127 0.30 -22.00 -10.18
N LEU A 128 -0.74 -22.23 -10.98
CA LEU A 128 -2.08 -21.67 -10.75
C LEU A 128 -2.68 -22.12 -9.42
N GLN A 129 -2.51 -23.40 -9.04
CA GLN A 129 -2.94 -23.91 -7.73
C GLN A 129 -2.23 -23.19 -6.57
N GLN A 130 -0.92 -22.98 -6.67
CA GLN A 130 -0.17 -22.24 -5.66
C GLN A 130 -0.55 -20.75 -5.64
N THR A 131 -0.85 -20.15 -6.80
CA THR A 131 -1.36 -18.79 -6.89
C THR A 131 -2.71 -18.63 -6.21
N GLU A 132 -3.64 -19.57 -6.40
CA GLU A 132 -4.96 -19.55 -5.76
C GLU A 132 -4.85 -19.65 -4.23
N LEU A 133 -4.01 -20.57 -3.73
CA LEU A 133 -3.74 -20.69 -2.30
C LEU A 133 -3.13 -19.42 -1.71
N TYR A 134 -2.12 -18.87 -2.37
CA TYR A 134 -1.48 -17.64 -1.91
C TYR A 134 -2.48 -16.46 -1.92
N PHE A 135 -3.22 -16.30 -3.01
CA PHE A 135 -4.18 -15.21 -3.19
C PHE A 135 -5.31 -15.26 -2.16
N SER A 136 -5.93 -16.43 -1.96
CA SER A 136 -7.07 -16.63 -1.06
C SER A 136 -6.73 -16.31 0.40
N VAL A 137 -5.50 -16.56 0.84
CA VAL A 137 -5.04 -16.18 2.19
C VAL A 137 -4.74 -14.68 2.24
N ARG A 138 -4.01 -14.16 1.25
CA ARG A 138 -3.46 -12.80 1.29
C ARG A 138 -4.51 -11.73 1.01
N ILE A 139 -5.59 -12.01 0.29
CA ILE A 139 -6.67 -11.04 0.00
C ILE A 139 -7.39 -10.55 1.27
N TRP A 140 -7.39 -11.33 2.36
CA TRP A 140 -7.92 -10.92 3.66
C TRP A 140 -7.15 -9.75 4.30
N SER A 141 -5.95 -9.41 3.80
CA SER A 141 -5.27 -8.19 4.18
C SER A 141 -5.93 -6.92 3.63
N ALA A 142 -6.82 -7.02 2.63
CA ALA A 142 -7.39 -5.88 1.92
C ALA A 142 -8.06 -4.84 2.83
N PRO A 143 -8.92 -5.21 3.82
CA PRO A 143 -9.53 -4.23 4.70
C PRO A 143 -8.49 -3.41 5.49
N ALA A 144 -7.49 -4.10 6.04
CA ALA A 144 -6.41 -3.45 6.80
C ALA A 144 -5.56 -2.55 5.89
N THR A 145 -5.19 -3.02 4.70
CA THR A 145 -4.41 -2.25 3.74
C THR A 145 -5.15 -1.00 3.26
N LEU A 146 -6.43 -1.10 2.92
CA LEU A 146 -7.21 0.03 2.42
C LEU A 146 -7.47 1.09 3.50
N VAL A 147 -7.77 0.66 4.72
CA VAL A 147 -7.87 1.57 5.87
C VAL A 147 -6.53 2.25 6.15
N ASN A 148 -5.42 1.50 6.05
CA ASN A 148 -4.08 2.06 6.19
C ASN A 148 -3.79 3.13 5.13
N LEU A 149 -4.18 2.93 3.86
CA LEU A 149 -4.02 3.94 2.81
C LEU A 149 -4.76 5.24 3.13
N VAL A 150 -5.97 5.14 3.69
CA VAL A 150 -6.76 6.31 4.11
C VAL A 150 -6.10 7.02 5.29
N LEU A 151 -5.69 6.27 6.32
CA LEU A 151 -5.00 6.84 7.49
C LEU A 151 -3.70 7.54 7.09
N MET A 152 -2.91 6.90 6.24
CA MET A 152 -1.67 7.46 5.68
C MET A 152 -1.97 8.78 4.94
N GLY A 153 -2.99 8.79 4.09
CA GLY A 153 -3.40 9.99 3.37
C GLY A 153 -3.86 11.11 4.31
N TRP A 154 -4.61 10.78 5.36
CA TRP A 154 -5.07 11.73 6.36
C TRP A 154 -3.91 12.34 7.18
N PHE A 155 -2.96 11.52 7.64
CA PHE A 155 -1.78 12.02 8.37
C PHE A 155 -0.89 12.91 7.49
N LEU A 156 -0.65 12.52 6.24
CA LEU A 156 0.11 13.32 5.29
C LEU A 156 -0.60 14.64 4.97
N GLY A 157 -1.93 14.62 4.80
CA GLY A 157 -2.73 15.82 4.56
C GLY A 157 -2.68 16.83 5.71
N ARG A 158 -2.55 16.36 6.96
CA ARG A 158 -2.36 17.20 8.16
C ARG A 158 -0.94 17.72 8.36
N GLN A 159 -0.04 17.50 7.38
CA GLN A 159 1.41 17.76 7.49
C GLN A 159 2.08 17.00 8.64
N ASN A 160 1.41 16.00 9.22
CA ASN A 160 1.95 15.19 10.30
C ASN A 160 2.69 13.97 9.70
N ALA A 161 3.78 14.25 8.98
CA ALA A 161 4.60 13.23 8.37
C ALA A 161 5.19 12.26 9.41
N ARG A 162 5.38 12.70 10.67
CA ARG A 162 5.87 11.83 11.75
C ARG A 162 4.85 10.75 12.12
N ALA A 163 3.57 11.08 12.28
CA ALA A 163 2.54 10.07 12.59
C ALA A 163 2.26 9.09 11.45
N ALA A 164 2.55 9.46 10.20
CA ALA A 164 2.47 8.56 9.05
C ALA A 164 3.61 7.53 9.01
N MET A 165 4.70 7.74 9.75
CA MET A 165 5.92 6.93 9.69
C MET A 165 6.05 5.88 10.81
N TRP A 166 5.18 5.90 11.82
CA TRP A 166 5.16 4.94 12.94
C TRP A 166 3.96 4.00 12.83
#